data_AF-A0A914Y2R0-F1
#
_entry.id   AF-A0A914Y2R0-F1
#
_cell.length_a   1.000
_cell.length_b   1.000
_cell.length_c   1.000
_cell.angle_alpha   90.00
_cell.angle_beta   90.00
_cell.angle_gamma   90.00
#
_symmetry.space_group_name_H-M   'P 1'
#
loop_
_entity.id
_entity.type
_entity.pdbx_description
1 polymer ?
#
loop_
_entity_poly.entity_id
_entity_poly.type
_entity_poly.pdbx_seq_one_letter_code
_entity_poly.pdbx_strand_id
1 'polypeptide(L)'
;MDSIIRLGCIWRERGHSTKALEYYNKAISADEDCDIPYLFIANLHISLNDTKNAQTTFETVLKLKDQKDNVYALIGLGNVWLEALYSVKHGDKDEKVCFLSLS
;
A
#
# COMPACT_ATOMS: atom_id res chain seq x y z
N MET A 1 20.59 -7.53 -2.02
CA MET A 1 19.29 -6.84 -2.12
C MET A 1 18.16 -7.81 -2.52
N ASP A 2 18.24 -8.42 -3.71
CA ASP A 2 17.13 -9.24 -4.27
C ASP A 2 16.72 -10.45 -3.43
N SER A 3 17.65 -11.11 -2.74
CA SER A 3 17.34 -12.27 -1.90
C SER A 3 16.48 -11.93 -0.69
N ILE A 4 16.67 -10.74 -0.11
CA ILE A 4 15.92 -10.26 1.07
C ILE A 4 14.48 -9.94 0.67
N ILE A 5 14.29 -9.26 -0.47
CA ILE A 5 12.97 -8.94 -1.01
C ILE A 5 12.20 -10.22 -1.34
N ARG A 6 12.85 -11.20 -1.99
CA ARG A 6 12.25 -12.51 -2.27
C ARG A 6 11.80 -13.23 -1.00
N LEU A 7 12.61 -13.17 0.06
CA LEU A 7 12.24 -13.74 1.35
C LEU A 7 11.01 -13.04 1.94
N GLY A 8 10.94 -11.71 1.86
CA GLY A 8 9.75 -10.94 2.22
C GLY A 8 8.50 -11.37 1.45
N CYS A 9 8.61 -11.60 0.14
CA CYS A 9 7.49 -12.09 -0.68
C CYS A 9 6.99 -13.48 -0.22
N ILE A 10 7.90 -14.40 0.11
CA ILE A 10 7.54 -15.73 0.62
C ILE A 10 6.79 -15.62 1.96
N TRP A 11 7.23 -14.73 2.86
CA TRP A 11 6.53 -14.51 4.12
C TRP A 11 5.16 -13.87 3.94
N ARG A 12 5.02 -12.94 2.99
CA ARG A 12 3.71 -12.37 2.60
C ARG A 12 2.76 -13.44 2.09
N GLU A 13 3.21 -14.31 1.20
CA GLU A 13 2.40 -15.41 0.65
C GLU A 13 1.96 -16.41 1.73
N ARG A 14 2.75 -16.54 2.80
CA ARG A 14 2.39 -17.33 3.99
C ARG A 14 1.42 -16.61 4.94
N GLY A 15 0.97 -15.41 4.62
CA GLY A 15 0.09 -14.60 5.47
C GLY A 15 0.80 -13.93 6.66
N HIS A 16 2.13 -14.01 6.73
CA HIS A 16 2.92 -13.38 7.80
C HIS A 16 3.38 -11.97 7.40
N SER A 17 2.44 -11.04 7.31
CA SER A 17 2.68 -9.67 6.85
C SER A 17 3.69 -8.90 7.71
N THR A 18 3.73 -9.13 9.01
CA THR A 18 4.69 -8.48 9.92
C THR A 18 6.13 -8.88 9.63
N LYS A 19 6.39 -10.17 9.40
CA LYS A 19 7.71 -10.67 8.99
C LYS A 19 8.09 -10.18 7.60
N ALA A 20 7.13 -10.16 6.67
CA ALA A 20 7.38 -9.62 5.33
C ALA A 20 7.88 -8.16 5.40
N LEU A 21 7.22 -7.34 6.22
CA LEU A 21 7.58 -5.94 6.43
C LEU A 21 8.97 -5.79 7.08
N GLU A 22 9.35 -6.66 8.02
CA GLU A 22 10.71 -6.68 8.59
C GLU A 22 11.77 -6.92 7.51
N TYR A 23 11.55 -7.86 6.60
CA TYR A 23 12.49 -8.13 5.51
C TYR A 23 12.54 -6.98 4.48
N TYR A 24 11.40 -6.38 4.14
CA TYR A 24 11.41 -5.22 3.25
C TYR A 24 12.14 -4.03 3.87
N ASN A 25 11.94 -3.75 5.16
CA ASN A 25 12.70 -2.71 5.86
C ASN A 25 14.20 -3.01 5.92
N LYS A 26 14.60 -4.28 6.11
CA LYS A 26 16.02 -4.66 6.00
C LYS A 26 16.58 -4.44 4.60
N ALA A 27 15.77 -4.58 3.55
CA ALA A 27 16.18 -4.25 2.19
C ALA A 27 16.39 -2.74 2.06
N ILE A 28 15.46 -1.92 2.55
CA ILE A 28 15.60 -0.44 2.57
C ILE A 28 16.88 -0.01 3.29
N SER A 29 17.17 -0.57 4.47
CA SER A 29 18.40 -0.23 5.21
C SER A 29 19.69 -0.65 4.49
N ALA A 30 19.62 -1.55 3.51
CA ALA A 30 20.77 -1.95 2.71
C ALA A 30 20.97 -1.04 1.49
N ASP A 31 19.89 -0.48 0.95
CA ASP A 31 19.90 0.45 -0.19
C ASP A 31 18.64 1.34 -0.12
N GLU A 32 18.82 2.56 0.39
CA GLU A 32 17.73 3.52 0.62
C GLU A 32 17.22 4.16 -0.68
N ASP A 33 18.03 4.14 -1.75
CA ASP A 33 17.66 4.71 -3.05
C ASP A 33 16.85 3.73 -3.92
N CYS A 34 16.72 2.47 -3.50
CA CYS A 34 15.96 1.45 -4.20
C CYS A 34 14.45 1.61 -3.97
N ASP A 35 13.69 1.76 -5.04
CA ASP A 35 12.22 1.90 -5.04
C ASP A 35 11.49 0.57 -4.78
N ILE A 36 12.11 -0.56 -5.15
CA ILE A 36 11.48 -1.88 -5.18
C ILE A 36 10.90 -2.30 -3.80
N PRO A 37 11.63 -2.20 -2.67
CA PRO A 37 11.09 -2.56 -1.36
C PRO A 37 9.86 -1.74 -0.97
N TYR A 38 9.86 -0.44 -1.27
CA TYR A 38 8.74 0.45 -1.00
C TYR A 38 7.49 0.04 -1.80
N LEU A 39 7.65 -0.33 -3.08
CA LEU A 39 6.55 -0.86 -3.90
C LEU A 39 5.96 -2.15 -3.30
N PHE A 40 6.80 -3.03 -2.75
CA PHE A 40 6.32 -4.25 -2.09
C PHE A 40 5.63 -3.99 -0.75
N ILE A 41 6.09 -3.01 0.03
CA ILE A 41 5.42 -2.56 1.26
C ILE A 41 4.05 -1.94 0.93
N ALA A 42 3.97 -1.08 -0.09
CA ALA A 42 2.72 -0.47 -0.51
C ALA A 42 1.70 -1.53 -0.95
N ASN A 43 2.13 -2.52 -1.74
CA ASN A 43 1.29 -3.67 -2.11
C ASN A 43 0.88 -4.52 -0.91
N LEU A 44 1.74 -4.65 0.10
CA LEU A 44 1.39 -5.32 1.35
C LEU A 44 0.29 -4.56 2.10
N HIS A 45 0.37 -3.23 2.18
CA HIS A 45 -0.70 -2.41 2.77
C HIS A 45 -2.02 -2.52 2.01
N ILE A 46 -1.99 -2.55 0.68
CA ILE A 46 -3.20 -2.84 -0.13
C ILE A 46 -3.80 -4.20 0.26
N SER A 47 -2.97 -5.25 0.38
CA SER A 47 -3.47 -6.58 0.78
C SER A 47 -4.04 -6.63 2.20
N LEU A 48 -3.66 -5.69 3.05
CA LEU A 48 -4.18 -5.51 4.41
C LEU A 48 -5.37 -4.54 4.47
N ASN A 49 -5.86 -4.07 3.32
CA ASN A 49 -6.92 -3.07 3.20
C ASN A 49 -6.59 -1.73 3.88
N ASP A 50 -5.29 -1.43 4.01
CA ASP A 50 -4.74 -0.23 4.61
C ASP A 50 -4.35 0.77 3.53
N THR A 51 -5.39 1.31 2.87
CA THR A 51 -5.24 2.22 1.72
C THR A 51 -4.51 3.50 2.07
N LYS A 52 -4.63 3.99 3.31
CA LYS A 52 -3.93 5.19 3.79
C LYS A 52 -2.42 5.02 3.78
N ASN A 53 -1.92 3.93 4.39
CA ASN A 53 -0.48 3.67 4.41
C ASN A 53 0.05 3.21 3.05
N ALA A 54 -0.77 2.54 2.23
CA ALA A 54 -0.41 2.25 0.84
C ALA A 54 -0.15 3.55 0.06
N GLN A 55 -1.05 4.53 0.16
CA GLN A 55 -0.91 5.83 -0.50
C GLN A 55 0.38 6.53 -0.10
N THR A 56 0.62 6.70 1.21
CA THR A 56 1.82 7.40 1.70
C THR A 56 3.10 6.71 1.23
N THR A 57 3.11 5.39 1.20
CA THR A 57 4.27 4.62 0.73
C THR A 57 4.53 4.85 -0.77
N PHE A 58 3.50 4.82 -1.63
CA PHE A 58 3.69 5.14 -3.04
C PHE A 58 4.13 6.59 -3.26
N GLU A 59 3.62 7.54 -2.49
CA GLU A 59 4.08 8.93 -2.54
C GLU A 59 5.54 9.07 -2.12
N THR A 60 6.03 8.25 -1.19
CA THR A 60 7.47 8.25 -0.86
C THR A 60 8.33 7.77 -2.02
N VAL A 61 7.89 6.77 -2.78
CA VAL A 61 8.61 6.31 -3.99
C VAL A 61 8.76 7.44 -5.00
N LEU A 62 7.69 8.20 -5.25
CA LEU A 62 7.72 9.33 -6.19
C LEU A 62 8.57 10.52 -5.70
N LYS A 63 8.95 10.54 -4.42
CA LYS A 63 9.87 11.53 -3.84
C LYS A 63 11.32 11.09 -3.89
N LEU A 64 11.61 9.81 -4.15
CA LEU A 64 12.98 9.32 -4.31
C LEU A 64 13.63 9.92 -5.56
N LYS A 65 14.96 10.09 -5.50
CA LYS A 65 15.74 10.65 -6.59
C LYS A 65 15.64 9.73 -7.81
N ASP A 66 15.37 10.29 -8.98
CA ASP A 66 15.21 9.58 -10.26
C ASP A 66 14.01 8.59 -10.36
N GLN A 67 13.09 8.58 -9.38
CA GLN A 67 11.91 7.69 -9.36
C GLN A 67 10.57 8.45 -9.42
N LYS A 68 10.60 9.74 -9.76
CA LYS A 68 9.42 10.60 -9.84
C LYS A 68 8.38 10.12 -10.85
N ASP A 69 8.83 9.46 -11.92
CA ASP A 69 7.96 8.92 -12.97
C ASP A 69 7.88 7.39 -12.91
N ASN A 70 8.08 6.81 -11.71
CA ASN A 70 7.98 5.37 -11.52
C ASN A 70 6.57 4.88 -11.85
N VAL A 71 6.46 4.14 -12.95
CA VAL A 71 5.19 3.68 -13.51
C VAL A 71 4.43 2.80 -12.52
N TYR A 72 5.13 1.97 -11.74
CA TYR A 72 4.49 1.08 -10.76
C TYR A 72 3.89 1.86 -9.59
N ALA A 73 4.58 2.89 -9.10
CA ALA A 73 4.06 3.74 -8.04
C ALA A 73 2.84 4.53 -8.50
N LEU A 74 2.84 5.07 -9.73
CA LEU A 74 1.70 5.80 -10.31
C LEU A 74 0.48 4.89 -10.52
N ILE A 75 0.68 3.68 -11.05
CA ILE A 75 -0.41 2.70 -11.19
C ILE A 75 -0.94 2.29 -9.82
N GLY A 76 -0.06 2.03 -8.85
CA GLY A 76 -0.41 1.69 -7.48
C GLY A 76 -1.25 2.77 -6.80
N LEU A 77 -0.81 4.03 -6.91
CA LEU A 77 -1.58 5.20 -6.46
C LEU A 77 -2.94 5.26 -7.15
N GLY A 78 -3.00 5.11 -8.47
CA GLY A 78 -4.26 5.11 -9.23
C GLY A 78 -5.25 4.06 -8.70
N ASN A 79 -4.78 2.85 -8.40
CA ASN A 79 -5.60 1.79 -7.81
C ASN A 79 -6.10 2.15 -6.41
N VAL A 80 -5.23 2.72 -5.55
CA VAL A 80 -5.60 3.14 -4.20
C VAL A 80 -6.65 4.26 -4.23
N TRP A 81 -6.48 5.27 -5.09
CA TRP A 81 -7.46 6.34 -5.26
C TRP A 81 -8.79 5.82 -5.80
N LEU A 82 -8.75 4.88 -6.74
CA LEU A 82 -9.95 4.25 -7.28
C LEU A 82 -10.71 3.51 -6.18
N GLU A 83 -10.02 2.71 -5.38
CA GLU A 83 -10.60 1.99 -4.23
C GLU A 83 -11.19 2.96 -3.18
N ALA A 84 -10.47 4.05 -2.88
CA ALA A 84 -10.97 5.10 -2.00
C ALA A 84 -12.25 5.75 -2.54
N LEU A 85 -12.33 6.03 -3.85
CA LEU A 85 -13.55 6.56 -4.47
C LEU A 85 -14.71 5.57 -4.46
N TYR A 86 -14.44 4.29 -4.71
CA TYR A 86 -15.47 3.24 -4.66
C TYR A 86 -16.03 3.04 -3.26
N SER A 87 -15.17 3.05 -2.23
CA SER A 87 -15.60 2.93 -0.83
C SER A 87 -16.47 4.13 -0.42
N VAL A 88 -16.13 5.36 -0.83
CA VAL A 88 -16.98 6.54 -0.60
C VAL A 88 -18.33 6.42 -1.30
N LYS A 89 -18.37 5.96 -2.55
CA LYS A 89 -19.62 5.85 -3.34
C LYS A 89 -20.57 4.75 -2.84
N HIS A 90 -20.05 3.73 -2.15
CA HIS A 90 -20.85 2.63 -1.60
C HIS A 90 -21.17 2.80 -0.12
N GLY A 91 -20.36 3.57 0.63
CA GLY A 91 -20.65 3.94 2.02
C GLY A 91 -21.88 4.85 2.18
N ASP A 92 -22.32 5.51 1.12
CA ASP A 92 -23.49 6.42 1.12
C ASP A 92 -24.85 5.68 1.09
N LYS A 93 -24.85 4.35 1.02
CA LYS A 93 -26.10 3.54 1.10
C LYS A 93 -26.44 3.04 2.49
N ASP A 94 -25.51 3.10 3.45
CA ASP A 94 -25.74 2.55 4.80
C ASP A 94 -25.93 3.63 5.88
N GLU A 95 -25.74 4.93 5.58
CA GLU A 95 -25.91 6.02 6.56
C GLU A 95 -27.28 6.74 6.49
N LYS A 96 -28.29 6.16 5.82
CA LYS A 96 -29.66 6.72 5.76
C LYS A 96 -30.76 5.89 6.44
N VAL A 97 -30.43 5.01 7.39
CA VAL A 97 -31.45 4.32 8.20
C VAL A 97 -31.15 4.46 9.69
N CYS A 98 -31.18 5.69 10.23
CA CYS A 98 -31.36 5.88 11.68
C CYS A 98 -31.92 7.24 12.14
N PHE A 99 -32.46 8.10 11.24
CA PHE A 99 -32.96 9.44 11.65
C PHE A 99 -34.44 9.73 11.37
N LEU A 100 -35.27 8.73 11.01
CA LEU A 100 -36.70 8.98 10.71
C LEU A 100 -37.71 8.14 11.51
N SER A 101 -37.41 7.72 12.74
CA SER A 101 -38.42 7.07 13.61
C SER A 101 -38.61 7.74 14.98
N LEU A 102 -38.57 9.07 15.04
CA LEU A 102 -39.09 9.85 16.16
C LEU A 102 -39.94 11.01 15.63
N SER A 103 -41.20 10.69 15.33
CA SER A 103 -42.33 11.62 15.24
C SER A 103 -43.57 10.90 15.76
#